data_AF-A0A923TC43-F1
#
_entry.id   AF-A0A923TC43-F1
#
_cell.length_a   1.000
_cell.length_b   1.000
_cell.length_c   1.000
_cell.angle_alpha   90.00
_cell.angle_beta   90.00
_cell.angle_gamma   90.00
#
_symmetry.space_group_name_H-M   'P 1'
#
loop_
_entity.id
_entity.type
_entity.pdbx_description
1 polymer ?
#
loop_
_entity_poly.entity_id
_entity_poly.type
_entity_poly.pdbx_seq_one_letter_code
_entity_poly.pdbx_strand_id
1 'polypeptide(L)'
;MPTTCIPTPRAPPAAKIGSRQEIDVVENDSVAPTRYGANLHVWKPAHQGHGRRTIRTPDESADFHVWGCEFTPEKITYYFDGRIVNAVEAKLVPDHGDMSIWLTVIASPLGSTDAVDEARLPVYAVFDYVRFYERK
;
A
#
# COMPACT_ATOMS: atom_id res chain seq x y z
N MET A 1 -5.35 29.87 -53.95
CA MET A 1 -5.53 28.74 -53.03
C MET A 1 -4.56 28.91 -51.89
N PRO A 2 -4.99 29.27 -50.66
CA PRO A 2 -4.06 29.42 -49.54
C PRO A 2 -3.76 28.05 -48.92
N THR A 3 -2.47 27.76 -48.74
CA THR A 3 -1.95 26.58 -48.05
C THR A 3 -2.28 26.65 -46.57
N THR A 4 -3.15 25.76 -46.09
CA THR A 4 -3.43 25.62 -44.65
C THR A 4 -2.28 24.83 -44.01
N CYS A 5 -1.50 25.48 -43.14
CA CYS A 5 -0.54 24.79 -42.29
C CYS A 5 -1.30 23.91 -41.29
N ILE A 6 -1.11 22.59 -41.39
CA ILE A 6 -1.62 21.64 -40.41
C ILE A 6 -0.80 21.84 -39.13
N PRO A 7 -1.42 22.14 -37.97
CA PRO A 7 -0.69 22.25 -36.73
C PRO A 7 -0.10 20.89 -36.34
N THR A 8 1.17 20.89 -35.95
CA THR A 8 1.88 19.73 -35.44
C THR A 8 1.15 19.18 -34.19
N PRO A 9 1.00 17.86 -34.03
CA PRO A 9 0.41 17.30 -32.82
C PRO A 9 1.20 17.77 -31.60
N ARG A 10 0.49 18.29 -30.59
CA ARG A 10 1.09 18.62 -29.29
C ARG A 10 1.69 17.33 -28.71
N ALA A 11 2.95 17.37 -28.30
CA ALA A 11 3.55 16.26 -27.57
C ALA A 11 2.66 15.87 -26.38
N PRO A 12 2.50 14.57 -26.07
CA PRO A 12 1.78 14.16 -24.88
C PRO A 12 2.40 14.84 -23.65
N PRO A 13 1.60 15.24 -22.65
CA PRO A 13 2.13 15.78 -21.42
C PRO A 13 3.16 14.81 -20.86
N ALA A 14 4.28 15.34 -20.34
CA ALA A 14 5.26 14.54 -19.62
C ALA A 14 4.52 13.66 -18.60
N ALA A 15 4.83 12.36 -18.57
CA ALA A 15 4.25 11.44 -17.61
C ALA A 15 4.31 12.08 -16.22
N LYS A 16 3.15 12.32 -15.60
CA LYS A 16 3.09 12.74 -14.19
C LYS A 16 3.93 11.71 -13.43
N ILE A 17 4.92 12.17 -12.66
CA ILE A 17 5.85 11.29 -11.94
C ILE A 17 5.03 10.47 -10.93
N GLY A 18 4.59 9.28 -11.35
CA GLY A 18 3.41 8.59 -10.83
C GLY A 18 3.67 7.57 -9.73
N SER A 19 4.84 7.55 -9.08
CA SER A 19 5.10 6.58 -7.99
C SER A 19 5.73 7.24 -6.77
N ARG A 20 5.09 8.28 -6.25
CA ARG A 20 5.52 8.88 -4.99
C ARG A 20 4.86 8.25 -3.78
N GLN A 21 3.83 7.44 -3.94
CA GLN A 21 3.03 6.94 -2.83
C GLN A 21 3.04 5.42 -2.75
N GLU A 22 2.89 4.92 -1.52
CA GLU A 22 2.69 3.52 -1.20
C GLU A 22 1.74 3.43 -0.01
N ILE A 23 0.84 2.46 -0.04
CA ILE A 23 -0.18 2.29 1.00
C ILE A 23 -0.01 0.88 1.56
N ASP A 24 0.54 0.81 2.76
CA ASP A 24 0.68 -0.45 3.49
C ASP A 24 -0.64 -0.72 4.19
N VAL A 25 -1.43 -1.59 3.58
CA VAL A 25 -2.71 -2.04 4.17
C VAL A 25 -2.44 -3.00 5.33
N VAL A 26 -1.43 -3.87 5.17
CA VAL A 26 -0.95 -4.81 6.17
C VAL A 26 0.55 -5.04 5.99
N GLU A 27 1.34 -4.69 7.00
CA GLU A 27 2.74 -5.07 7.13
C GLU A 27 2.93 -5.80 8.47
N ASN A 28 3.05 -7.12 8.43
CA ASN A 28 3.28 -7.94 9.62
C ASN A 28 4.76 -8.37 9.69
N ASP A 29 5.38 -8.10 10.84
CA ASP A 29 6.65 -8.72 11.19
C ASP A 29 6.36 -10.08 11.82
N SER A 30 6.84 -11.18 11.21
CA SER A 30 6.57 -12.56 11.68
C SER A 30 7.04 -12.87 13.11
N VAL A 31 7.90 -12.03 13.70
CA VAL A 31 8.27 -12.09 15.13
C VAL A 31 7.18 -11.56 16.07
N ALA A 32 6.11 -10.98 15.53
CA ALA A 32 5.02 -10.38 16.27
C ALA A 32 3.66 -10.63 15.60
N PRO A 33 3.20 -11.90 15.55
CA PRO A 33 2.05 -12.31 14.72
C PRO A 33 0.71 -11.74 15.18
N THR A 34 0.64 -11.09 16.35
CA THR A 34 -0.58 -10.49 16.92
C THR A 34 -0.68 -8.98 16.66
N ARG A 35 0.06 -8.46 15.68
CA ARG A 35 0.00 -7.07 15.27
C ARG A 35 0.55 -6.87 13.86
N TYR A 36 0.11 -5.79 13.23
CA TYR A 36 0.65 -5.32 11.97
C TYR A 36 0.74 -3.79 11.92
N GLY A 37 1.53 -3.27 10.99
CA GLY A 37 1.62 -1.86 10.63
C GLY A 37 0.70 -1.52 9.46
N ALA A 38 0.05 -0.36 9.54
CA ALA A 38 -0.59 0.28 8.39
C ALA A 38 -0.05 1.70 8.23
N ASN A 39 0.23 2.13 6.99
CA ASN A 39 0.85 3.43 6.74
C ASN A 39 0.61 3.93 5.31
N LEU A 40 0.63 5.25 5.14
CA LEU A 40 0.80 5.89 3.84
C LEU A 40 2.26 6.37 3.73
N HIS A 41 3.00 5.83 2.79
CA HIS A 41 4.35 6.28 2.48
C HIS A 41 4.38 7.26 1.32
N VAL A 42 5.25 8.26 1.43
CA VAL A 42 5.64 9.13 0.34
C VAL A 42 7.14 8.98 0.11
N TRP A 43 7.58 8.57 -1.07
CA TRP A 43 8.98 8.23 -1.37
C TRP A 43 9.81 9.40 -1.92
N LYS A 44 9.16 10.44 -2.43
CA LYS A 44 9.82 11.62 -3.04
C LYS A 44 9.17 12.92 -2.54
N PRO A 45 9.95 13.96 -2.27
CA PRO A 45 11.41 14.06 -2.44
C PRO A 45 12.22 13.32 -1.36
N ALA A 46 11.60 12.97 -0.24
CA ALA A 46 12.18 12.16 0.82
C ALA A 46 11.17 11.12 1.28
N HIS A 47 11.66 9.98 1.79
CA HIS A 47 10.79 8.96 2.37
C HIS A 47 10.15 9.46 3.66
N GLN A 48 8.83 9.50 3.70
CA GLN A 48 8.03 9.92 4.85
C GLN A 48 6.84 8.98 5.02
N GLY A 49 6.51 8.66 6.28
CA GLY A 49 5.29 7.94 6.62
C GLY A 49 4.24 8.90 7.18
N HIS A 50 2.98 8.70 6.79
CA HIS A 50 1.85 9.49 7.22
C HIS A 50 0.78 8.59 7.86
N GLY A 51 0.50 8.85 9.13
CA GLY A 51 -0.55 8.12 9.86
C GLY A 51 -0.20 6.67 10.19
N ARG A 52 1.11 6.36 10.31
CA ARG A 52 1.61 5.05 10.77
C ARG A 52 0.85 4.63 12.03
N ARG A 53 0.28 3.43 11.99
CA ARG A 53 -0.39 2.83 13.14
C ARG A 53 -0.01 1.38 13.28
N THR A 54 0.25 0.95 14.52
CA THR A 54 0.29 -0.47 14.88
C THR A 54 -1.12 -0.89 15.29
N ILE A 55 -1.68 -1.87 14.59
CA ILE A 55 -2.99 -2.45 14.88
C ILE A 55 -2.74 -3.76 15.62
N ARG A 56 -3.45 -3.98 16.74
CA ARG A 56 -3.42 -5.26 17.46
C ARG A 56 -4.52 -6.16 16.93
N THR A 57 -4.18 -7.44 16.77
CA THR A 57 -5.01 -8.46 16.13
C THR A 57 -4.92 -9.76 16.96
N PRO A 58 -5.81 -10.73 16.71
CA PRO A 58 -5.50 -12.14 16.96
C PRO A 58 -4.21 -12.56 16.22
N ASP A 59 -3.73 -13.78 16.46
CA ASP A 59 -2.59 -14.31 15.71
C ASP A 59 -2.93 -14.43 14.21
N GLU A 60 -2.30 -13.60 13.39
CA GLU A 60 -2.54 -13.50 11.94
C GLU A 60 -2.07 -14.73 11.16
N SER A 61 -1.28 -15.59 11.79
CA SER A 61 -0.83 -16.86 11.21
C SER A 61 -1.72 -18.04 11.58
N ALA A 62 -2.68 -17.85 12.50
CA ALA A 62 -3.53 -18.93 13.01
C ALA A 62 -4.83 -19.12 12.21
N ASP A 63 -5.34 -18.09 11.54
CA ASP A 63 -6.56 -18.14 10.73
C ASP A 63 -6.57 -17.06 9.63
N PHE A 64 -7.50 -17.17 8.68
CA PHE A 64 -7.73 -16.14 7.67
C PHE A 64 -8.44 -14.93 8.27
N HIS A 65 -7.91 -13.74 7.94
CA HIS A 65 -8.51 -12.46 8.27
C HIS A 65 -8.74 -11.62 7.01
N VAL A 66 -9.57 -10.57 7.14
CA VAL A 66 -9.88 -9.67 6.03
C VAL A 66 -9.31 -8.29 6.32
N TRP A 67 -8.21 -7.96 5.65
CA TRP A 67 -7.68 -6.60 5.59
C TRP A 67 -8.31 -5.84 4.42
N GLY A 68 -8.58 -4.56 4.62
CA GLY A 68 -9.19 -3.72 3.61
C GLY A 68 -8.68 -2.30 3.65
N CYS A 69 -8.76 -1.63 2.51
CA CYS A 69 -8.42 -0.23 2.35
C CYS A 69 -9.42 0.41 1.39
N GLU A 70 -10.10 1.46 1.85
CA GLU A 70 -10.81 2.38 0.95
C GLU A 70 -9.88 3.57 0.69
N PHE A 71 -9.46 3.73 -0.56
CA PHE A 71 -8.65 4.86 -0.99
C PHE A 71 -9.47 5.79 -1.89
N THR A 72 -9.55 7.05 -1.48
CA THR A 72 -10.15 8.17 -2.22
C THR A 72 -9.16 9.32 -2.28
N PRO A 73 -9.34 10.32 -3.17
CA PRO A 73 -8.47 11.51 -3.19
C PRO A 73 -8.41 12.27 -1.87
N GLU A 74 -9.42 12.16 -1.02
CA GLU A 74 -9.50 12.87 0.26
C GLU A 74 -8.92 12.05 1.42
N LYS A 75 -9.19 10.74 1.44
CA LYS A 75 -8.97 9.90 2.62
C LYS A 75 -8.62 8.46 2.25
N ILE A 76 -7.76 7.87 3.08
CA ILE A 76 -7.55 6.43 3.18
C ILE A 76 -8.18 5.92 4.47
N THR A 77 -9.08 4.95 4.39
CA THR A 77 -9.66 4.27 5.57
C THR A 77 -9.24 2.81 5.56
N TYR A 78 -8.64 2.36 6.66
CA TYR A 78 -8.13 1.00 6.82
C TYR A 78 -9.08 0.15 7.64
N TYR A 79 -9.25 -1.10 7.24
CA TYR A 79 -10.17 -2.05 7.84
C TYR A 79 -9.45 -3.34 8.24
N PHE A 80 -9.86 -3.92 9.37
CA PHE A 80 -9.53 -5.27 9.80
C PHE A 80 -10.82 -5.98 10.21
N ASP A 81 -11.11 -7.12 9.59
CA ASP A 81 -12.33 -7.91 9.77
C ASP A 81 -13.60 -7.03 9.70
N GLY A 82 -13.64 -6.16 8.68
CA GLY A 82 -14.75 -5.23 8.42
C GLY A 82 -14.86 -4.04 9.36
N ARG A 83 -13.97 -3.90 10.35
CA ARG A 83 -13.97 -2.77 11.31
C ARG A 83 -12.92 -1.74 10.92
N ILE A 84 -13.25 -0.46 11.03
CA ILE A 84 -12.27 0.62 10.84
C ILE A 84 -11.23 0.57 11.94
N VAL A 85 -9.96 0.50 11.57
CA VAL A 85 -8.82 0.46 12.49
C VAL A 85 -7.88 1.65 12.34
N ASN A 86 -7.88 2.31 11.18
CA ASN A 86 -7.12 3.53 10.96
C ASN A 86 -7.76 4.41 9.89
N ALA A 87 -7.38 5.69 9.88
CA ALA A 87 -7.79 6.65 8.87
C ALA A 87 -6.69 7.70 8.68
N VAL A 88 -6.37 8.01 7.43
CA VAL A 88 -5.31 8.97 7.06
C VAL A 88 -5.83 9.90 5.97
N GLU A 89 -5.43 11.18 6.02
CA GLU A 89 -5.74 12.13 4.96
C GLU A 89 -4.92 11.82 3.70
N ALA A 90 -5.60 11.49 2.59
CA ALA A 90 -4.93 11.18 1.33
C ALA A 90 -4.41 12.44 0.62
N LYS A 91 -5.11 13.58 0.78
CA LYS A 91 -4.76 14.89 0.22
C LYS A 91 -3.35 15.40 0.59
N LEU A 92 -2.68 14.77 1.57
CA LEU A 92 -1.26 15.00 1.84
C LEU A 92 -0.37 14.69 0.63
N VAL A 93 -0.86 13.81 -0.26
CA VAL A 93 -0.29 13.53 -1.58
C VAL A 93 -1.21 14.16 -2.64
N PRO A 94 -0.89 15.35 -3.17
CA PRO A 94 -1.82 16.11 -4.01
C PRO A 94 -2.00 15.53 -5.42
N ASP A 95 -1.04 14.76 -5.92
CA ASP A 95 -1.07 14.14 -7.24
C ASP A 95 -0.91 12.62 -7.07
N HIS A 96 -2.01 11.94 -6.75
CA HIS A 96 -1.99 10.49 -6.67
C HIS A 96 -1.64 9.88 -8.04
N GLY A 97 -0.75 8.89 -8.01
CA GLY A 97 -0.41 8.08 -9.18
C GLY A 97 -1.30 6.85 -9.29
N ASP A 98 -1.19 6.15 -10.42
CA ASP A 98 -1.79 4.83 -10.58
C ASP A 98 -1.21 3.87 -9.54
N MET A 99 -2.07 3.08 -8.91
CA MET A 99 -1.69 2.14 -7.86
C MET A 99 -1.88 0.70 -8.33
N SER A 100 -0.98 -0.18 -7.88
CA SER A 100 -1.10 -1.62 -8.06
C SER A 100 -1.25 -2.29 -6.69
N ILE A 101 -1.98 -3.40 -6.63
CA ILE A 101 -2.07 -4.22 -5.41
C ILE A 101 -0.91 -5.21 -5.43
N TRP A 102 -0.08 -5.18 -4.38
CA TRP A 102 1.08 -6.06 -4.24
C TRP A 102 0.84 -7.01 -3.08
N LEU A 103 1.06 -8.31 -3.33
CA LEU A 103 1.02 -9.35 -2.31
C LEU A 103 2.43 -9.93 -2.21
N THR A 104 3.09 -9.70 -1.08
CA THR A 104 4.51 -10.04 -0.92
C THR A 104 4.74 -10.76 0.39
N VAL A 105 5.73 -11.65 0.38
CA VAL A 105 6.33 -12.26 1.57
C VAL A 105 7.84 -12.16 1.38
N ILE A 106 8.52 -11.51 2.33
CA ILE A 106 9.93 -11.16 2.19
C ILE A 106 10.68 -11.69 3.41
N ALA A 107 11.70 -12.50 3.18
CA ALA A 107 12.66 -12.89 4.19
C ALA A 107 13.74 -11.80 4.30
N SER A 108 13.74 -11.03 5.38
CA SER A 108 14.66 -9.91 5.61
C SER A 108 14.87 -9.69 7.11
N PRO A 109 16.03 -9.17 7.56
CA PRO A 109 16.26 -8.75 8.95
C PRO A 109 15.48 -7.47 9.30
N LEU A 110 14.15 -7.58 9.31
CA LEU A 110 13.20 -6.52 9.70
C LEU A 110 12.56 -6.85 11.05
N GLY A 111 11.72 -5.96 11.59
CA GLY A 111 11.06 -6.19 12.88
C GLY A 111 12.01 -6.24 14.09
N SER A 112 13.15 -5.55 14.01
CA SER A 112 14.22 -5.58 15.03
C SER A 112 14.90 -6.95 15.21
N THR A 113 15.09 -7.67 14.10
CA THR A 113 15.89 -8.91 14.04
C THR A 113 17.22 -8.66 13.34
N ASP A 114 18.24 -9.46 13.68
CA ASP A 114 19.57 -9.38 13.06
C ASP A 114 19.68 -10.25 11.79
N ALA A 115 18.86 -11.30 11.69
CA ALA A 115 18.85 -12.25 10.58
C ALA A 115 17.50 -12.95 10.44
N VAL A 116 17.27 -13.55 9.28
CA VAL A 116 16.16 -14.50 9.07
C VAL A 116 16.48 -15.80 9.80
N ASP A 117 15.52 -16.34 10.55
CA ASP A 117 15.64 -17.67 11.16
C ASP A 117 15.40 -18.77 10.12
N GLU A 118 16.50 -19.23 9.50
CA GLU A 118 16.45 -20.24 8.44
C GLU A 118 15.90 -21.59 8.91
N ALA A 119 15.97 -21.91 10.20
CA ALA A 119 15.46 -23.17 10.75
C ALA A 119 13.91 -23.23 10.72
N ARG A 120 13.25 -22.08 10.54
CA ARG A 120 11.78 -21.96 10.43
C ARG A 120 11.27 -21.87 8.99
N LEU A 121 12.16 -21.90 7.99
CA LEU A 121 11.78 -21.94 6.59
C LEU A 121 11.35 -23.36 6.17
N PRO A 122 10.44 -23.49 5.18
CA PRO A 122 9.76 -22.42 4.44
C PRO A 122 8.62 -21.77 5.22
N VAL A 123 8.36 -20.49 4.92
CA VAL A 123 7.20 -19.74 5.40
C VAL A 123 6.36 -19.31 4.20
N TYR A 124 5.05 -19.24 4.39
CA TYR A 124 4.09 -18.89 3.34
C TYR A 124 3.16 -17.78 3.82
N ALA A 125 2.82 -16.86 2.92
CA ALA A 125 1.64 -16.02 3.04
C ALA A 125 0.57 -16.58 2.10
N VAL A 126 -0.58 -16.98 2.64
CA VAL A 126 -1.66 -17.61 1.87
C VAL A 126 -2.79 -16.61 1.70
N PHE A 127 -3.22 -16.40 0.46
CA PHE A 127 -4.29 -15.46 0.11
C PHE A 127 -5.46 -16.24 -0.49
N ASP A 128 -6.59 -16.28 0.21
CA ASP A 128 -7.81 -16.92 -0.30
C ASP A 128 -8.42 -16.11 -1.45
N TYR A 129 -8.45 -14.78 -1.33
CA TYR A 129 -8.92 -13.89 -2.39
C TYR A 129 -8.30 -12.50 -2.33
N VAL A 130 -8.37 -11.80 -3.46
CA VAL A 130 -8.23 -10.34 -3.56
C VAL A 130 -9.43 -9.78 -4.29
N ARG A 131 -10.00 -8.68 -3.77
CA ARG A 131 -11.12 -7.98 -4.40
C ARG A 131 -10.77 -6.51 -4.56
N PHE A 132 -10.88 -6.01 -5.78
CA PHE A 132 -10.76 -4.60 -6.11
C PHE A 132 -12.15 -4.04 -6.42
N TYR A 133 -12.41 -2.84 -5.93
CA TYR A 133 -13.66 -2.12 -6.15
C TYR A 133 -13.35 -0.72 -6.63
N GLU A 134 -14.15 -0.25 -7.57
CA GLU A 134 -14.12 1.13 -8.05
C GLU A 134 -15.48 1.77 -7.75
N ARG A 135 -15.48 3.05 -7.36
CA ARG A 135 -16.72 3.81 -7.23
C ARG A 135 -17.32 4.01 -8.62
N LYS A 136 -18.64 3.83 -8.73
CA LYS A 136 -19.39 4.13 -9.96
C LYS A 136 -19.62 5.62 -10.13
#